data_AF-A0A5C8EU34-F1
#
_entry.id   AF-A0A5C8EU34-F1
#
_cell.length_a   1.000
_cell.length_b   1.000
_cell.length_c   1.000
_cell.angle_alpha   90.00
_cell.angle_beta   90.00
_cell.angle_gamma   90.00
#
_symmetry.space_group_name_H-M   'P 1'
#
loop_
_entity.id
_entity.type
_entity.pdbx_description
1 polymer ?
#
loop_
_entity_poly.entity_id
_entity_poly.type
_entity_poly.pdbx_seq_one_letter_code
_entity_poly.pdbx_strand_id
1 'polypeptide(L)'
;RSKENQVFETLTYFDGVFFAKRCKVKALFSTALMDMICPPSTVFAAYNNYAGKKDIVVYTFNGHEGGDNEHNQKKLAFLNKNKI
;
A
#
# COMPACT_ATOMS: atom_id res chain seq x y z
N ARG A 1 -10.57 21.74 -21.85
CA ARG A 1 -10.27 20.56 -20.99
C ARG A 1 -11.51 20.28 -20.14
N SER A 2 -12.01 19.05 -20.02
CA SER A 2 -13.19 18.75 -19.18
C SER A 2 -12.86 18.97 -17.69
N LYS A 3 -13.87 19.29 -16.87
CA LYS A 3 -13.70 19.45 -15.40
C LYS A 3 -13.15 18.17 -14.76
N GLU A 4 -13.54 17.00 -15.25
CA GLU A 4 -13.02 15.69 -14.82
C GLU A 4 -11.50 15.57 -15.00
N ASN A 5 -10.98 15.97 -16.16
CA ASN A 5 -9.54 15.92 -16.42
C ASN A 5 -8.74 16.86 -15.51
N GLN A 6 -9.34 17.98 -15.09
CA GLN A 6 -8.73 18.89 -14.11
C GLN A 6 -8.74 18.27 -12.71
N VAL A 7 -9.83 17.61 -12.31
CA VAL A 7 -9.91 16.89 -11.03
C VAL A 7 -8.84 15.80 -10.95
N PHE A 8 -8.75 14.92 -11.96
CA PHE A 8 -7.74 13.87 -11.96
C PHE A 8 -6.32 14.43 -11.99
N GLU A 9 -6.07 15.52 -12.72
CA GLU A 9 -4.78 16.22 -12.70
C GLU A 9 -4.43 16.71 -11.29
N THR A 10 -5.37 17.34 -10.58
CA THR A 10 -5.19 17.75 -9.18
C THR A 10 -4.91 16.55 -8.27
N LEU A 11 -5.62 15.43 -8.45
CA LEU A 11 -5.42 14.23 -7.64
C LEU A 11 -4.03 13.60 -7.82
N THR A 12 -3.38 13.78 -8.98
CA THR A 12 -2.03 13.25 -9.20
C THR A 12 -0.99 13.78 -8.22
N TYR A 13 -1.19 14.96 -7.64
CA TYR A 13 -0.28 15.54 -6.66
C TYR A 13 -0.35 14.86 -5.28
N PHE A 14 -1.41 14.11 -5.01
CA PHE A 14 -1.67 13.48 -3.71
C PHE A 14 -1.77 11.95 -3.78
N ASP A 15 -1.58 11.36 -4.96
CA ASP A 15 -1.68 9.92 -5.17
C ASP A 15 -0.46 9.18 -4.59
N GLY A 16 -0.73 8.19 -3.74
CA GLY A 16 0.25 7.32 -3.11
C GLY A 16 1.16 6.59 -4.11
N VAL A 17 0.70 6.28 -5.32
CA VAL A 17 1.50 5.64 -6.38
C VAL A 17 2.66 6.54 -6.81
N PHE A 18 2.42 7.85 -6.94
CA PHE A 18 3.48 8.78 -7.30
C PHE A 18 4.44 8.99 -6.12
N PHE A 19 3.96 9.05 -4.88
CA PHE A 19 4.86 9.12 -3.71
C PHE A 19 5.71 7.86 -3.56
N ALA A 20 5.14 6.66 -3.77
CA ALA A 20 5.84 5.38 -3.64
C ALA A 20 7.14 5.33 -4.46
N LYS A 21 7.15 5.90 -5.67
CA LYS A 21 8.33 6.01 -6.54
C LYS A 21 9.52 6.75 -5.91
N ARG A 22 9.26 7.56 -4.88
CA ARG A 22 10.26 8.41 -4.21
C ARG A 22 10.70 7.83 -2.87
N CYS A 23 9.98 6.85 -2.33
CA CYS A 23 10.28 6.24 -1.04
C CYS A 23 11.44 5.24 -1.14
N LYS A 24 12.47 5.38 -0.29
CA LYS A 24 13.68 4.53 -0.29
C LYS A 24 13.82 3.64 0.95
N VAL A 25 13.08 3.95 2.01
CA VAL A 25 13.13 3.20 3.27
C VAL A 25 12.56 1.79 3.09
N LYS A 26 12.92 0.87 3.98
CA LYS A 26 12.34 -0.48 3.94
C LYS A 26 10.88 -0.43 4.39
N ALA A 27 9.98 -1.07 3.65
CA ALA A 27 8.56 -1.08 3.96
C ALA A 27 7.96 -2.48 4.00
N LEU A 28 6.95 -2.65 4.85
CA LEU A 28 6.06 -3.81 4.88
C LEU A 28 4.65 -3.34 4.50
N PHE A 29 4.13 -3.87 3.41
CA PHE A 29 2.76 -3.65 2.96
C PHE A 29 1.85 -4.82 3.39
N SER A 30 0.55 -4.58 3.39
CA SER A 30 -0.46 -5.63 3.31
C SER A 30 -1.55 -5.27 2.32
N THR A 31 -2.23 -6.29 1.80
CA THR A 31 -3.43 -6.14 0.99
C THR A 31 -4.37 -7.32 1.25
N ALA A 32 -5.67 -7.06 1.20
CA ALA A 32 -6.71 -8.05 1.40
C ALA A 32 -7.50 -8.22 0.10
N LEU A 33 -7.58 -9.45 -0.45
CA LEU A 33 -8.10 -9.66 -1.80
C LEU A 33 -9.61 -9.44 -1.93
N MET A 34 -10.35 -9.38 -0.81
CA MET A 34 -11.77 -9.06 -0.78
C MET A 34 -12.05 -7.64 -0.27
N ASP A 35 -11.04 -6.77 -0.14
CA ASP A 35 -11.23 -5.37 0.24
C ASP A 35 -11.87 -4.56 -0.91
N MET A 36 -13.10 -4.07 -0.67
CA MET A 36 -13.84 -3.23 -1.61
C MET A 36 -13.70 -1.72 -1.34
N ILE A 37 -13.11 -1.32 -0.20
CA ILE A 37 -12.86 0.07 0.19
C ILE A 37 -11.50 0.52 -0.37
N CYS A 38 -10.47 -0.31 -0.20
CA CYS A 38 -9.14 -0.11 -0.76
C CYS A 38 -8.80 -1.28 -1.69
N PRO A 39 -9.33 -1.29 -2.94
CA PRO A 39 -9.20 -2.43 -3.83
C PRO A 39 -7.74 -2.91 -4.00
N PRO A 40 -7.48 -4.23 -4.07
CA PRO A 40 -6.13 -4.77 -4.18
C PRO A 40 -5.32 -4.18 -5.32
N SER A 41 -5.98 -3.87 -6.45
CA SER A 41 -5.33 -3.26 -7.61
C SER A 41 -4.68 -1.90 -7.30
N THR A 42 -5.29 -1.07 -6.45
CA THR A 42 -4.74 0.24 -6.07
C THR A 42 -3.58 0.08 -5.09
N VAL A 43 -3.70 -0.86 -4.14
CA VAL A 43 -2.61 -1.19 -3.20
C VAL A 43 -1.41 -1.77 -3.96
N PHE A 44 -1.65 -2.69 -4.90
CA PHE A 44 -0.59 -3.24 -5.75
C PHE A 44 0.00 -2.20 -6.69
N ALA A 45 -0.77 -1.22 -7.18
CA ALA A 45 -0.22 -0.11 -7.95
C ALA A 45 0.82 0.67 -7.13
N ALA A 46 0.52 0.99 -5.87
CA ALA A 46 1.47 1.67 -4.99
C ALA A 46 2.66 0.77 -4.64
N TYR A 47 2.40 -0.48 -4.23
CA TYR A 47 3.44 -1.45 -3.89
C TYR A 47 4.41 -1.68 -5.06
N ASN A 48 3.92 -1.93 -6.27
CA ASN A 48 4.75 -2.20 -7.44
C ASN A 48 5.64 -1.01 -7.81
N ASN A 49 5.14 0.22 -7.63
CA ASN A 49 5.89 1.45 -7.89
C ASN A 49 6.79 1.90 -6.74
N TYR A 50 6.71 1.27 -5.56
CA TYR A 50 7.56 1.63 -4.41
C TYR A 50 9.05 1.38 -4.69
N ALA A 51 9.91 2.38 -4.52
CA ALA A 51 11.31 2.31 -4.95
C ALA A 51 12.27 1.65 -3.93
N GLY A 52 11.91 1.65 -2.64
CA GLY A 52 12.70 1.05 -1.57
C GLY A 52 12.55 -0.47 -1.49
N LYS A 53 13.32 -1.10 -0.60
CA LYS A 53 13.14 -2.52 -0.26
C LYS A 53 11.75 -2.72 0.33
N LYS A 54 11.00 -3.69 -0.19
CA LYS A 54 9.59 -3.87 0.15
C LYS A 54 9.23 -5.34 0.22
N ASP A 55 8.38 -5.67 1.18
CA ASP A 55 7.71 -6.96 1.33
C ASP A 55 6.19 -6.70 1.40
N ILE A 56 5.35 -7.65 0.97
CA ILE A 56 3.89 -7.55 1.08
C ILE A 56 3.30 -8.84 1.63
N VAL A 57 2.32 -8.70 2.51
CA VAL A 57 1.49 -9.81 2.99
C VAL A 57 0.13 -9.75 2.31
N VAL A 58 -0.27 -10.83 1.65
CA VAL A 58 -1.55 -10.94 0.95
C VAL A 58 -2.51 -11.78 1.79
N TYR A 59 -3.67 -11.22 2.10
CA TYR A 59 -4.74 -11.89 2.84
C TYR A 59 -5.86 -12.27 1.87
N THR A 60 -5.95 -13.54 1.50
CA THR A 60 -6.81 -14.01 0.39
C THR A 60 -8.31 -13.87 0.66
N PHE A 61 -8.74 -14.03 1.91
CA PHE A 61 -10.16 -14.10 2.26
C PHE A 61 -10.65 -12.91 3.08
N ASN A 62 -9.75 -11.96 3.38
CA ASN A 62 -10.05 -10.80 4.19
C ASN A 62 -10.54 -9.63 3.35
N GLY A 63 -11.36 -8.78 3.97
CA GLY A 63 -11.84 -7.50 3.46
C GLY A 63 -11.04 -6.33 4.02
N HIS A 64 -11.72 -5.22 4.31
CA HIS A 64 -11.06 -3.99 4.75
C HIS A 64 -10.36 -4.09 6.13
N GLU A 65 -10.63 -5.14 6.90
CA GLU A 65 -9.88 -5.47 8.11
C GLU A 65 -8.43 -5.89 7.83
N GLY A 66 -8.12 -6.29 6.58
CA GLY A 66 -6.81 -6.79 6.22
C GLY A 66 -6.45 -8.04 7.03
N GLY A 67 -5.27 -8.04 7.65
CA GLY A 67 -4.89 -9.13 8.56
C GLY A 67 -5.09 -8.82 10.05
N ASP A 68 -5.67 -7.67 10.39
CA ASP A 68 -5.91 -7.22 11.77
C ASP A 68 -4.77 -7.58 12.76
N ASN A 69 -5.08 -8.34 13.82
CA ASN A 69 -4.12 -8.76 14.85
C ASN A 69 -3.00 -9.66 14.31
N GLU A 70 -3.28 -10.49 13.30
CA GLU A 70 -2.23 -11.29 12.65
C GLU A 70 -1.22 -10.37 11.96
N HIS A 71 -1.69 -9.30 11.30
CA HIS A 71 -0.81 -8.34 10.67
C HIS A 71 -0.01 -7.53 11.71
N ASN A 72 -0.60 -7.22 12.87
CA ASN A 72 0.10 -6.56 13.97
C ASN A 72 1.32 -7.37 14.42
N GLN A 73 1.20 -8.70 14.54
CA GLN A 73 2.34 -9.56 14.86
C GLN A 73 3.43 -9.51 13.79
N LYS A 74 3.04 -9.52 12.49
CA LYS A 74 3.99 -9.41 11.38
C LYS A 74 4.71 -8.05 11.36
N LYS A 75 4.01 -6.95 11.68
CA LYS A 75 4.63 -5.62 11.83
C LYS A 75 5.68 -5.60 12.94
N LEU A 76 5.37 -6.16 14.12
CA LEU A 76 6.32 -6.26 15.23
C LEU A 76 7.55 -7.10 14.85
N ALA A 77 7.34 -8.26 14.22
CA ALA A 77 8.43 -9.09 13.74
C ALA A 77 9.31 -8.37 12.69
N PHE A 78 8.69 -7.62 11.78
CA PHE A 78 9.39 -6.81 10.79
C PHE A 78 10.25 -5.73 11.45
N LEU A 79 9.72 -4.98 12.42
CA LEU A 79 10.48 -3.95 13.14
C LEU A 79 11.65 -4.57 13.93
N ASN A 80 11.41 -5.67 14.64
CA ASN A 80 12.44 -6.37 15.40
C ASN A 80 13.57 -6.91 14.51
N LYS A 81 13.25 -7.37 13.29
CA LYS A 81 14.26 -7.86 12.33
C LYS A 81 15.06 -6.73 11.70
N ASN A 82 14.44 -5.56 11.54
CA ASN A 82 15.04 -4.41 10.88
C ASN A 82 15.34 -3.29 11.88
N LYS A 83 15.81 -3.64 13.09
CA LYS A 83 16.16 -2.68 14.15
C LYS A 83 16.80 -1.45 13.52
N ILE A 84 16.06 -0.35 13.57
CA ILE A 84 16.53 1.01 13.29
C ILE A 84 17.24 1.48 14.55
#